data_AF-A0A355W8N6-F1
#
_entry.id   AF-A0A355W8N6-F1
#
_cell.length_a   1.000
_cell.length_b   1.000
_cell.length_c   1.000
_cell.angle_alpha   90.00
_cell.angle_beta   90.00
_cell.angle_gamma   90.00
#
_symmetry.space_group_name_H-M   'P 1'
#
loop_
_entity.id
_entity.type
_entity.pdbx_description
1 polymer ?
#
loop_
_entity_poly.entity_id
_entity_poly.type
_entity_poly.pdbx_seq_one_letter_code
_entity_poly.pdbx_strand_id
1 'polypeptide(L)'
;MVKIKYLLMLLAICILIRFTPVHAGEQPESLLGRLGIDVHGFADLRAGTRITEDDYERDTSLLESRLQLDLSRIDDIAAFQIRADFIYDDIPKETDLDLEDGTGFIDLREANVLFSPIDIMDVKIGR
;
A
#
# COMPACT_ATOMS: atom_id res chain seq x y z
N MET A 1 25.33 1.39 23.99
CA MET A 1 24.40 0.34 24.48
C MET A 1 22.93 0.57 24.12
N VAL A 2 22.46 1.81 24.00
CA VAL A 2 21.05 2.14 23.66
C VAL A 2 20.71 1.85 22.18
N LYS A 3 21.60 2.19 21.23
CA LYS A 3 21.42 1.94 19.77
C LYS A 3 21.24 0.45 19.41
N ILE A 4 21.89 -0.47 20.14
CA ILE A 4 21.78 -1.93 19.93
C ILE A 4 20.42 -2.48 20.37
N LYS A 5 19.80 -1.89 21.40
CA LYS A 5 18.46 -2.29 21.86
C LYS A 5 17.38 -1.95 20.85
N TYR A 6 17.44 -0.77 20.23
CA TYR A 6 16.50 -0.37 19.18
C TYR A 6 16.69 -1.18 17.90
N LEU A 7 17.92 -1.50 17.53
CA LEU A 7 18.22 -2.39 16.40
C LEU A 7 17.67 -3.81 16.62
N LEU A 8 17.84 -4.39 17.82
CA LEU A 8 17.25 -5.69 18.16
C LEU A 8 15.72 -5.66 18.22
N MET A 9 15.13 -4.54 18.66
CA MET A 9 13.68 -4.36 18.71
C MET A 9 13.06 -4.23 17.31
N LEU A 10 13.70 -3.49 16.40
CA LEU A 10 13.35 -3.42 14.97
C LEU A 10 13.46 -4.79 14.29
N LEU A 11 14.54 -5.53 14.58
CA LEU A 11 14.73 -6.89 14.06
C LEU A 11 13.65 -7.85 14.56
N ALA A 12 13.22 -7.71 15.83
CA ALA A 12 12.13 -8.49 16.41
C ALA A 12 10.76 -8.17 15.78
N ILE A 13 10.51 -6.91 15.42
CA ILE A 13 9.30 -6.48 14.69
C ILE A 13 9.30 -7.05 13.26
N CYS A 14 10.44 -7.02 12.56
CA CYS A 14 10.58 -7.65 11.25
C CYS A 14 10.40 -9.19 11.28
N ILE A 15 10.72 -9.84 12.39
CA ILE A 15 10.50 -11.29 12.58
C ILE A 15 9.04 -11.62 12.94
N LEU A 16 8.29 -10.67 13.51
CA LEU A 16 6.84 -10.83 13.80
C LEU A 16 5.97 -10.64 12.56
N ILE A 17 6.45 -9.91 11.54
CA ILE A 17 5.86 -9.89 10.19
C ILE A 17 6.35 -11.15 9.45
N ARG A 18 6.00 -12.33 9.98
CA ARG A 18 5.98 -13.55 9.18
C ARG A 18 4.95 -13.29 8.08
N PHE A 19 5.43 -13.00 6.87
CA PHE A 19 4.67 -13.19 5.64
C PHE A 19 3.99 -14.55 5.76
N THR A 20 2.68 -14.55 5.92
CA THR A 20 1.91 -15.77 5.70
C THR A 20 2.25 -16.20 4.28
N PRO A 21 2.77 -17.43 4.08
CA PRO A 21 2.93 -17.93 2.74
C PRO A 21 1.56 -17.87 2.09
N VAL A 22 1.48 -17.33 0.87
CA VAL A 22 0.37 -17.60 -0.04
C VAL A 22 0.26 -19.13 -0.13
N HIS A 23 -0.67 -19.68 0.65
CA HIS A 23 -0.97 -21.09 0.66
C HIS A 23 -1.93 -21.32 -0.49
N ALA A 24 -1.49 -22.06 -1.50
CA ALA A 24 -2.33 -22.66 -2.54
C ALA A 24 -3.13 -23.86 -1.98
N GLY A 25 -3.73 -23.70 -0.80
CA GLY A 25 -4.61 -24.67 -0.17
C GLY A 25 -5.86 -23.94 0.28
N GLU A 26 -7.03 -24.51 -0.03
CA GLU A 26 -8.37 -23.94 0.16
C GLU A 26 -8.43 -23.05 1.41
N GLN A 27 -8.29 -21.74 1.17
CA GLN A 27 -8.42 -20.73 2.20
C GLN A 27 -9.89 -20.68 2.59
N PRO A 28 -10.23 -20.50 3.88
CA PRO A 28 -11.60 -20.19 4.24
C PRO A 28 -12.04 -18.98 3.41
N GLU A 29 -13.07 -19.17 2.59
CA GLU A 29 -13.63 -18.19 1.66
C GLU A 29 -13.70 -16.82 2.34
N SER A 30 -12.72 -15.96 2.04
CA SER A 30 -12.70 -14.61 2.59
C SER A 30 -13.97 -13.90 2.11
N LEU A 31 -14.51 -12.97 2.90
CA LEU A 31 -15.73 -12.25 2.49
C LEU A 31 -15.55 -11.57 1.12
N LEU A 32 -14.32 -11.17 0.79
CA LEU A 32 -13.95 -10.60 -0.51
C LEU A 32 -13.92 -11.67 -1.61
N GLY A 33 -13.37 -12.85 -1.35
CA GLY A 33 -13.42 -14.00 -2.28
C GLY A 33 -14.85 -14.43 -2.60
N ARG A 34 -15.75 -14.44 -1.61
CA ARG A 34 -17.19 -14.70 -1.81
C ARG A 34 -17.88 -13.64 -2.67
N LEU A 35 -17.34 -12.43 -2.70
CA LEU A 35 -17.79 -11.32 -3.54
C LEU A 35 -17.08 -11.29 -4.90
N GLY A 36 -16.21 -12.27 -5.21
CA GLY A 36 -15.43 -12.30 -6.44
C GLY A 36 -14.38 -11.18 -6.53
N ILE A 37 -13.94 -10.65 -5.39
CA ILE A 37 -12.95 -9.58 -5.32
C ILE A 37 -11.58 -10.20 -5.06
N ASP A 38 -10.70 -10.08 -6.05
CA ASP A 38 -9.29 -10.38 -5.95
C ASP A 38 -8.56 -9.22 -5.30
N VAL A 39 -7.62 -9.54 -4.40
CA VAL A 39 -6.85 -8.55 -3.65
C VAL A 39 -5.37 -8.82 -3.83
N HIS A 40 -4.65 -7.82 -4.32
CA HIS A 40 -3.20 -7.83 -4.45
C HIS A 40 -2.60 -6.58 -3.78
N GLY A 41 -1.31 -6.61 -3.49
CA GLY A 41 -0.68 -5.46 -2.85
C GLY A 41 0.71 -5.75 -2.30
N PHE A 42 1.32 -4.72 -1.74
CA PHE A 42 2.59 -4.81 -1.03
C PHE A 42 2.62 -3.84 0.15
N ALA A 43 3.45 -4.16 1.14
CA ALA A 43 3.83 -3.25 2.20
C ALA A 43 5.34 -3.06 2.18
N ASP A 44 5.80 -1.81 2.27
CA ASP A 44 7.19 -1.39 2.30
C ASP A 44 7.41 -0.50 3.54
N LEU A 45 8.55 -0.67 4.21
CA LEU A 45 8.96 0.15 5.34
C LEU A 45 10.43 0.51 5.17
N ARG A 46 10.72 1.80 5.13
CA ARG A 46 12.05 2.36 4.90
C ARG A 46 12.46 3.21 6.09
N ALA A 47 13.61 2.89 6.67
CA ALA A 47 14.18 3.64 7.77
C ALA A 47 15.68 3.89 7.51
N GLY A 48 16.13 5.12 7.79
CA GLY A 48 17.49 5.54 7.55
C GLY A 48 17.98 6.53 8.61
N THR A 49 19.22 6.36 9.06
CA THR A 49 19.87 7.26 10.02
C THR A 49 21.23 7.70 9.50
N ARG A 50 21.63 8.93 9.83
CA ARG A 50 22.90 9.50 9.43
C ARG A 50 24.03 8.90 10.29
N ILE A 51 25.15 8.58 9.66
CA ILE A 51 26.34 8.05 10.35
C ILE A 51 27.28 9.14 10.88
N THR A 52 27.12 10.36 10.39
CA THR A 52 27.90 11.54 10.79
C THR A 52 26.96 12.49 11.51
N GLU A 53 27.35 12.90 12.72
CA GLU A 53 26.61 13.88 13.51
C GLU A 53 26.81 15.29 12.91
N ASP A 54 25.72 16.05 12.85
CA ASP A 54 25.67 17.46 12.46
C ASP A 54 24.69 18.16 13.41
N ASP A 55 25.14 19.21 14.09
CA ASP A 55 24.36 19.92 15.11
C ASP A 55 23.13 20.64 14.55
N TYR A 56 23.07 20.84 13.22
CA TYR A 56 21.98 21.55 12.55
C TYR A 56 20.98 20.64 11.84
N GLU A 57 21.22 19.33 11.80
CA GLU A 57 20.41 18.36 11.07
C GLU A 57 19.91 17.23 11.97
N ARG A 58 18.81 16.59 11.57
CA ARG A 58 18.27 15.45 12.33
C ARG A 58 19.03 14.16 12.01
N ASP A 59 19.25 13.34 13.04
CA ASP A 59 19.89 12.02 12.91
C ASP A 59 19.06 11.01 12.10
N THR A 60 17.73 11.14 12.12
CA THR A 60 16.82 10.33 11.31
C THR A 60 16.67 10.97 9.95
N SER A 61 17.19 10.29 8.93
CA SER A 61 17.15 10.77 7.54
C SER A 61 15.90 10.30 6.80
N LEU A 62 15.31 9.18 7.22
CA LEU A 62 14.18 8.56 6.53
C LEU A 62 13.39 7.72 7.52
N LEU A 63 12.06 7.87 7.54
CA LEU A 63 11.16 6.97 8.25
C LEU A 63 9.80 6.98 7.55
N GLU A 64 9.69 6.15 6.53
CA GLU A 64 8.52 6.07 5.65
C GLU A 64 7.96 4.65 5.67
N SER A 65 6.65 4.53 5.55
CA SER A 65 5.98 3.27 5.24
C SER A 65 4.95 3.46 4.15
N ARG A 66 4.83 2.46 3.28
CA ARG A 66 3.89 2.45 2.17
C ARG A 66 3.13 1.14 2.15
N LEU A 67 1.82 1.22 2.03
CA LEU A 67 0.95 0.08 1.75
C LEU A 67 0.23 0.35 0.43
N GLN A 68 0.41 -0.50 -0.57
CA GLN A 68 -0.37 -0.45 -1.81
C GLN A 68 -1.35 -1.61 -1.82
N LEU A 69 -2.62 -1.31 -2.11
CA LEU A 69 -3.68 -2.29 -2.29
C LEU A 69 -4.30 -2.14 -3.67
N ASP A 70 -4.53 -3.27 -4.32
CA ASP A 70 -5.21 -3.43 -5.61
C ASP A 70 -6.38 -4.40 -5.41
N LEU A 71 -7.57 -3.91 -5.68
CA LEU A 71 -8.83 -4.63 -5.59
C LEU A 71 -9.40 -4.73 -7.01
N SER A 72 -9.55 -5.94 -7.51
CA SER A 72 -10.14 -6.18 -8.82
C SER A 72 -11.30 -7.15 -8.72
N ARG A 73 -12.35 -6.89 -9.49
CA ARG A 73 -13.47 -7.81 -9.66
C ARG A 73 -13.85 -7.87 -11.11
N ILE A 74 -14.00 -9.07 -11.65
CA ILE A 74 -14.42 -9.31 -13.02
C ILE A 74 -15.74 -10.07 -12.98
N ASP A 75 -16.80 -9.43 -13.48
CA ASP A 75 -18.09 -10.05 -13.73
C ASP A 75 -18.34 -10.13 -15.25
N ASP A 76 -19.41 -10.82 -15.67
CA ASP A 76 -19.73 -11.04 -17.09
C ASP A 76 -20.01 -9.74 -17.88
N ILE A 77 -20.43 -8.68 -17.17
CA ILE A 77 -20.88 -7.42 -17.78
C ILE A 77 -19.90 -6.27 -17.58
N ALA A 78 -19.03 -6.36 -16.58
CA ALA A 78 -18.14 -5.29 -16.19
C ALA A 78 -16.98 -5.81 -15.35
N ALA A 79 -15.84 -5.14 -15.46
CA ALA A 79 -14.71 -5.28 -14.58
C ALA A 79 -14.50 -3.99 -13.78
N PHE A 80 -14.25 -4.13 -12.48
CA PHE A 80 -13.97 -3.05 -11.57
C PHE A 80 -12.53 -3.15 -11.07
N GLN A 81 -11.84 -2.02 -11.02
CA GLN A 81 -10.49 -1.95 -10.47
C GLN A 81 -10.34 -0.72 -9.59
N ILE A 82 -9.86 -0.94 -8.36
CA ILE A 82 -9.51 0.10 -7.40
C ILE A 82 -8.09 -0.16 -6.90
N ARG A 83 -7.20 0.82 -7.08
CA ARG A 83 -5.84 0.78 -6.55
C ARG A 83 -5.58 2.02 -5.70
N ALA A 84 -5.06 1.84 -4.49
CA ALA A 84 -4.69 2.93 -3.60
C ALA A 84 -3.37 2.67 -2.87
N ASP A 85 -2.59 3.73 -2.73
CA ASP A 85 -1.35 3.78 -1.94
C ASP A 85 -1.63 4.54 -0.64
N PHE A 86 -1.26 3.96 0.48
CA PHE A 86 -1.27 4.58 1.79
C PHE A 86 0.17 4.87 2.17
N ILE A 87 0.50 6.15 2.35
CA ILE A 87 1.85 6.60 2.66
C ILE A 87 1.83 7.23 4.05
N TYR A 88 2.69 6.74 4.93
CA TYR A 88 2.96 7.38 6.20
C TYR A 88 4.42 7.79 6.22
N ASP A 89 4.66 9.08 6.34
CA ASP A 89 5.99 9.68 6.48
C ASP A 89 5.99 10.54 7.75
N ASP A 90 6.89 10.23 8.68
CA ASP A 90 6.98 10.90 9.97
C ASP A 90 7.82 12.20 9.91
N ILE A 91 8.31 12.58 8.72
CA ILE A 91 9.31 13.65 8.54
C ILE A 91 8.73 14.99 8.02
N PRO A 92 7.86 15.06 6.98
CA PRO A 92 7.23 16.30 6.53
C PRO A 92 5.93 16.60 7.30
N LYS A 93 5.59 17.90 7.38
CA LYS A 93 4.53 18.47 8.23
C LYS A 93 3.22 18.77 7.51
N GLU A 94 3.12 18.49 6.21
CA GLU A 94 1.95 18.85 5.41
C GLU A 94 1.04 17.63 5.25
N THR A 95 -0.17 17.76 5.82
CA THR A 95 -1.12 16.68 6.10
C THR A 95 -2.44 16.88 5.36
N ASP A 96 -2.48 17.80 4.39
CA ASP A 96 -3.72 18.05 3.65
C ASP A 96 -3.89 16.93 2.62
N LEU A 97 -4.99 16.19 2.77
CA LEU A 97 -5.36 15.08 1.89
C LEU A 97 -6.03 15.67 0.64
N ASP A 98 -5.30 15.69 -0.47
CA ASP A 98 -5.83 16.03 -1.78
C ASP A 98 -5.74 14.83 -2.71
N LEU A 99 -6.91 14.25 -3.00
CA LEU A 99 -7.00 13.11 -3.89
C LEU A 99 -6.86 13.50 -5.36
N GLU A 100 -7.09 14.76 -5.73
CA GLU A 100 -6.93 15.26 -7.11
C GLU A 100 -5.43 15.41 -7.45
N ASP A 101 -4.66 16.02 -6.55
CA ASP A 101 -3.22 16.23 -6.70
C ASP A 101 -2.38 15.00 -6.27
N GLY A 102 -2.99 14.02 -5.59
CA GLY A 102 -2.31 12.83 -5.06
C GLY A 102 -1.41 13.15 -3.86
N THR A 103 -1.80 14.12 -3.04
CA THR A 103 -1.05 14.55 -1.85
C THR A 103 -1.76 14.09 -0.56
N GLY A 104 -0.98 13.81 0.48
CA GLY A 104 -1.47 13.31 1.76
C GLY A 104 -1.18 11.82 1.99
N PHE A 105 -1.83 11.26 3.01
CA PHE A 105 -1.54 9.89 3.49
C PHE A 105 -2.21 8.78 2.67
N ILE A 106 -3.08 9.14 1.72
CA ILE A 106 -3.75 8.23 0.79
C ILE A 106 -3.69 8.84 -0.61
N ASP A 107 -3.19 8.06 -1.57
CA ASP A 107 -3.21 8.37 -3.01
C ASP A 107 -4.00 7.28 -3.75
N LEU A 108 -5.16 7.64 -4.32
CA LEU A 108 -5.98 6.72 -5.11
C LEU A 108 -5.41 6.63 -6.54
N ARG A 109 -4.68 5.58 -6.87
CA ARG A 109 -4.03 5.48 -8.17
C ARG A 109 -4.98 5.13 -9.31
N GLU A 110 -5.96 4.28 -9.04
CA GLU A 110 -6.93 3.84 -10.04
C GLU A 110 -8.30 3.64 -9.38
N ALA A 111 -9.36 4.05 -10.05
CA ALA A 111 -10.73 3.74 -9.68
C ALA A 111 -11.59 3.79 -10.94
N ASN A 112 -11.76 2.63 -11.57
CA ASN A 112 -12.40 2.56 -12.87
C ASN A 112 -13.32 1.34 -13.01
N VAL A 113 -14.23 1.48 -13.96
CA VAL A 113 -15.06 0.42 -14.48
C VAL A 113 -14.79 0.25 -15.97
N LEU A 114 -14.62 -0.98 -16.40
CA LEU A 114 -14.50 -1.40 -17.79
C LEU A 114 -15.70 -2.25 -18.15
N PHE A 115 -16.37 -1.93 -19.24
CA PHE A 115 -17.49 -2.72 -19.75
C PHE A 115 -17.58 -2.59 -21.27
N SER A 116 -18.26 -3.52 -21.92
CA SER A 116 -18.36 -3.57 -23.38
C SER A 116 -19.83 -3.43 -23.79
N PRO A 117 -20.32 -2.21 -24.09
CA PRO A 117 -21.73 -2.01 -24.44
C PRO A 117 -22.17 -2.77 -25.69
N ILE A 118 -21.23 -2.97 -26.62
CA ILE A 118 -21.39 -3.73 -27.86
C ILE A 118 -20.08 -4.48 -28.14
N ASP A 119 -20.15 -5.57 -28.91
CA ASP A 119 -19.02 -6.49 -29.17
C ASP A 119 -17.76 -5.85 -29.78
N ILE A 120 -17.87 -4.63 -30.31
CA ILE A 120 -16.78 -3.90 -30.96
C ILE A 120 -16.24 -2.72 -30.15
N MET A 121 -16.76 -2.48 -28.93
CA MET A 121 -16.43 -1.30 -28.16
C MET A 121 -16.29 -1.62 -26.68
N ASP A 122 -15.11 -1.33 -26.14
CA ASP A 122 -14.84 -1.33 -24.71
C ASP A 122 -14.83 0.11 -24.20
N VAL A 123 -15.50 0.33 -23.08
CA VAL A 123 -15.63 1.62 -22.42
C VAL A 123 -15.02 1.51 -21.03
N LYS A 124 -13.94 2.26 -20.79
CA LYS A 124 -13.31 2.43 -19.48
C LYS A 124 -13.61 3.82 -18.96
N ILE A 125 -14.25 3.91 -17.79
CA ILE A 125 -14.60 5.19 -17.15
C ILE A 125 -14.03 5.18 -15.74
N GLY A 126 -13.31 6.24 -15.37
CA GLY A 126 -12.81 6.41 -14.02
C GLY A 126 -11.51 7.21 -13.96
N ARG A 127 -10.81 7.02 -12.84
CA ARG A 127 -9.45 7.48 -12.60
C ARG A 127 -8.43 6.40 -12.90
#